data_AF-A0A4Q3IIW5-F1
#
_entry.id   AF-A0A4Q3IIW5-F1
#
_cell.length_a   1.000
_cell.length_b   1.000
_cell.length_c   1.000
_cell.angle_alpha   90.00
_cell.angle_beta   90.00
_cell.angle_gamma   90.00
#
_symmetry.space_group_name_H-M   'P 1'
#
loop_
_entity.id
_entity.type
_entity.pdbx_description
1 polymer ?
#
loop_
_entity_poly.entity_id
_entity_poly.type
_entity_poly.pdbx_seq_one_letter_code
_entity_poly.pdbx_strand_id
1 'polypeptide(L)' 'MSDAKSAFDAARHCDAMASTLGLTITEDQRPAVLQFLAIAEAMAAIVFLAPLDEAAFEPAGVFRAGR' A
#
# COMPACT_ATOMS: atom_id res chain seq x y z
N MET A 1 -24.05 -10.10 -3.35
CA MET A 1 -23.51 -10.52 -2.04
C MET A 1 -22.39 -9.57 -1.72
N SER A 2 -22.59 -8.64 -0.79
CA SER A 2 -21.54 -7.69 -0.41
C SER A 2 -20.43 -8.46 0.27
N ASP A 3 -19.31 -8.64 -0.43
CA ASP A 3 -18.08 -9.08 0.19
C ASP A 3 -17.68 -7.96 1.16
N ALA A 4 -17.93 -8.17 2.44
CA ALA A 4 -17.51 -7.23 3.48
C ALA A 4 -15.99 -7.32 3.54
N LYS A 5 -15.31 -6.54 2.69
CA LYS A 5 -13.85 -6.46 2.68
C LYS A 5 -13.41 -6.18 4.11
N SER A 6 -12.74 -7.15 4.72
CA SER A 6 -12.23 -7.01 6.08
C SER A 6 -11.34 -5.78 6.12
N ALA A 7 -11.49 -4.97 7.18
CA ALA A 7 -10.67 -3.79 7.39
C ALA A 7 -9.18 -4.16 7.31
N PHE A 8 -8.35 -3.24 6.83
CA PHE A 8 -6.92 -3.46 6.73
C PHE A 8 -6.30 -3.68 8.11
N ASP A 9 -5.56 -4.79 8.25
CA ASP A 9 -4.80 -5.13 9.45
C ASP A 9 -3.32 -4.84 9.21
N ALA A 10 -2.86 -3.69 9.71
CA ALA A 10 -1.48 -3.25 9.56
C ALA A 10 -0.48 -4.21 10.19
N ALA A 11 -0.81 -4.85 11.31
CA ALA A 11 0.10 -5.75 12.01
C ALA A 11 0.31 -7.03 11.19
N ARG A 12 -0.78 -7.65 10.75
CA ARG A 12 -0.72 -8.84 9.89
C ARG A 12 -0.03 -8.53 8.56
N HIS A 13 -0.30 -7.37 7.97
CA HIS A 13 0.37 -6.94 6.74
C HIS A 13 1.89 -6.75 6.95
N CYS A 14 2.28 -6.08 8.03
CA CYS A 14 3.69 -5.88 8.39
C CYS A 14 4.43 -7.21 8.51
N ASP A 15 3.87 -8.19 9.22
CA ASP A 15 4.51 -9.50 9.44
C ASP A 15 4.71 -10.27 8.14
N ALA A 16 3.68 -10.30 7.28
CA ALA A 16 3.75 -10.99 5.99
C ALA A 16 4.76 -10.31 5.04
N MET A 17 4.73 -8.99 4.96
CA MET A 17 5.57 -8.23 4.03
C MET A 17 7.03 -8.18 4.48
N ALA A 18 7.30 -8.02 5.77
CA ALA A 18 8.66 -8.01 6.29
C ALA A 18 9.39 -9.32 5.95
N SER A 19 8.73 -10.47 6.16
CA SER A 19 9.29 -11.77 5.78
C SER A 19 9.53 -11.90 4.27
N THR A 20 8.57 -11.48 3.45
CA THR A 20 8.66 -11.56 1.98
C THR A 20 9.82 -10.72 1.44
N LEU A 21 10.06 -9.56 2.04
CA LEU A 21 11.10 -8.62 1.63
C LEU A 21 12.46 -8.89 2.31
N GLY A 22 12.56 -9.90 3.19
CA GLY A 22 13.78 -10.19 3.95
C GLY A 22 14.14 -9.09 4.96
N LEU A 23 13.15 -8.33 5.44
CA LEU A 23 13.34 -7.25 6.40
C LEU A 23 13.13 -7.76 7.83
N THR A 24 13.99 -7.33 8.74
CA THR A 24 13.79 -7.51 10.18
C THR A 24 13.27 -6.21 10.78
N ILE A 25 12.05 -6.23 11.31
CA ILE A 25 11.45 -5.12 12.05
C ILE A 25 11.63 -5.41 13.54
N THR A 26 12.41 -4.58 14.21
CA THR A 26 12.63 -4.76 15.66
C THR A 26 11.41 -4.32 16.46
N GLU A 27 11.34 -4.74 17.72
CA GLU A 27 10.27 -4.34 18.64
C GLU A 27 10.19 -2.81 18.80
N ASP A 28 11.34 -2.13 18.87
CA ASP A 28 11.40 -0.66 18.97
C ASP A 28 10.88 0.05 17.70
N GLN A 29 11.10 -0.54 16.52
CA GLN A 29 10.66 0.03 15.25
C GLN A 29 9.17 -0.21 14.99
N ARG A 30 8.64 -1.31 15.52
CA ARG A 30 7.31 -1.83 15.19
C ARG A 30 6.19 -0.79 15.38
N PRO A 31 6.09 -0.03 16.49
CA PRO A 31 5.03 0.96 16.66
C PRO A 31 4.99 2.00 15.54
N ALA A 32 6.16 2.51 15.13
CA ALA A 32 6.26 3.51 14.07
C ALA A 32 5.91 2.92 12.70
N VAL A 33 6.39 1.70 12.39
CA VAL A 33 6.06 1.01 11.13
C VAL A 33 4.55 0.80 11.00
N LEU A 34 3.88 0.35 12.07
CA LEU A 34 2.43 0.16 12.05
C LEU A 34 1.67 1.48 11.85
N GLN A 35 2.14 2.57 12.47
CA GLN A 35 1.58 3.89 12.27
C GLN A 35 1.69 4.34 10.79
N PHE A 36 2.86 4.15 10.16
CA PHE A 36 3.03 4.50 8.76
C PHE A 36 2.17 3.66 7.82
N LEU A 37 2.01 2.36 8.09
CA LEU A 37 1.13 1.50 7.31
C LEU A 37 -0.34 1.94 7.41
N ALA A 38 -0.80 2.35 8.59
CA ALA A 38 -2.15 2.88 8.77
C ALA A 38 -2.36 4.19 7.99
N ILE A 39 -1.38 5.09 8.01
CA ILE A 39 -1.43 6.34 7.22
C ILE A 39 -1.47 6.03 5.72
N ALA A 40 -0.63 5.10 5.26
CA ALA A 40 -0.59 4.69 3.86
C ALA A 40 -1.93 4.09 3.40
N GLU A 41 -2.60 3.31 4.25
CA GLU A 41 -3.92 2.77 3.94
C GLU A 41 -4.98 3.88 3.80
N ALA A 42 -4.99 4.85 4.72
CA ALA A 42 -5.91 5.98 4.64
C ALA A 42 -5.68 6.80 3.36
N MET A 43 -4.41 7.02 2.97
CA MET A 43 -4.07 7.67 1.70
C MET A 43 -4.50 6.84 0.50
N ALA A 44 -4.28 5.52 0.53
CA ALA A 44 -4.70 4.63 -0.54
C ALA A 44 -6.22 4.64 -0.72
N ALA A 45 -6.99 4.66 0.38
CA ALA A 45 -8.44 4.76 0.32
C ALA A 45 -8.92 6.04 -0.40
N ILE A 46 -8.24 7.17 -0.19
CA ILE A 46 -8.52 8.41 -0.93
C ILE A 46 -8.23 8.23 -2.43
N VAL A 47 -7.07 7.65 -2.77
CA VAL A 47 -6.67 7.44 -4.17
C VAL A 47 -7.61 6.47 -4.89
N PHE A 48 -8.05 5.40 -4.24
CA PHE A 48 -8.98 4.42 -4.82
C PHE A 48 -10.38 4.99 -5.10
N LEU A 49 -10.75 6.09 -4.47
CA LEU A 49 -12.01 6.80 -4.74
C LEU A 49 -11.90 7.81 -5.89
N ALA A 50 -10.70 8.09 -6.39
CA ALA A 50 -10.53 8.99 -7.52
C ALA A 50 -11.15 8.37 -8.78
N PRO A 51 -11.98 9.11 -9.55
CA PRO A 51 -12.53 8.60 -10.79
C PRO A 51 -11.40 8.43 -11.81
N LEU A 52 -11.15 7.19 -12.22
CA LEU A 52 -10.19 6.87 -13.28
C LEU A 52 -10.98 6.56 -14.55
N ASP A 53 -10.68 7.29 -15.62
CA ASP A 53 -11.12 6.92 -16.96
C ASP A 53 -10.16 5.84 -17.48
N GLU A 54 -10.66 4.60 -17.63
CA GLU A 54 -9.88 3.47 -18.13
C GLU A 54 -9.27 3.76 -19.52
N ALA A 55 -9.90 4.61 -20.34
CA ALA A 55 -9.39 5.00 -21.66
C ALA A 55 -8.29 6.08 -21.59
N ALA A 56 -8.16 6.79 -20.46
CA ALA A 56 -7.11 7.76 -20.19
C ALA A 56 -6.06 7.23 -19.17
N PHE A 57 -6.15 5.92 -18.88
CA PHE A 57 -5.40 5.08 -17.95
C PHE A 57 -3.86 5.04 -18.10
N GLU A 58 -3.18 6.11 -18.51
CA GLU A 58 -1.76 6.02 -18.86
C GLU A 58 -0.87 6.18 -17.62
N PRO A 59 0.01 5.21 -17.30
CA PRO A 59 1.01 5.39 -16.26
C PRO A 59 1.84 6.65 -16.55
N ALA A 60 2.23 7.37 -15.50
CA ALA A 60 3.08 8.54 -15.67
C ALA A 60 4.35 8.16 -16.47
N GLY A 61 4.48 8.73 -17.67
CA GLY A 61 5.54 8.42 -18.63
C GLY A 61 6.89 8.96 -18.19
N VAL A 62 7.47 8.39 -17.13
CA VAL A 62 8.79 8.78 -16.59
C VAL A 62 9.93 7.99 -17.23
N PHE A 63 9.65 6.82 -17.78
CA PHE A 63 10.63 6.00 -18.47
C PHE A 63 10.69 6.32 -19.97
N ARG A 64 11.90 6.52 -20.50
CA ARG A 64 12.17 6.64 -21.93
C ARG A 64 13.31 5.68 -22.28
N ALA A 65 13.03 4.63 -23.05
CA ALA A 65 14.06 3.69 -23.48
C ALA A 65 14.88 4.29 -24.63
N GLY A 66 16.19 4.48 -24.39
CA GLY A 66 17.15 4.86 -25.42
C GLY A 66 17.04 6.31 -25.89
N ARG A 67 18.18 6.82 -26.36
CA ARG A 67 18.29 7.98 -27.24
C ARG A 67 19.01 7.53 -28.49
#